data_AF-A0A1V3H6K2-F1
#
_entry.id   AF-A0A1V3H6K2-F1
#
_cell.length_a   1.000
_cell.length_b   1.000
_cell.length_c   1.000
_cell.angle_alpha   90.00
_cell.angle_beta   90.00
_cell.angle_gamma   90.00
#
_symmetry.space_group_name_H-M   'P 1'
#
loop_
_entity.id
_entity.type
_entity.pdbx_description
1 polymer ?
#
loop_
_entity_poly.entity_id
_entity_poly.type
_entity_poly.pdbx_seq_one_letter_code
_entity_poly.pdbx_strand_id
1 'polypeptide(L)'
;MNNWKASFFVTLTLLVGSNLFWLYSAIDAGITYTYQQVSLDDLNDAHSFLGDLVVKGGKDYSQKDILHLVRQSYPNAFIVEDGNKIIVNNVTFTFEGGKLSKVY
;
A
#
# COMPACT_ATOMS: atom_id res chain seq x y z
N MET A 1 44.03 -35.86 17.74
CA MET A 1 42.71 -36.04 17.07
C MET A 1 42.92 -35.76 15.59
N ASN A 2 42.49 -36.64 14.69
CA ASN A 2 42.85 -36.52 13.27
C ASN A 2 42.20 -35.25 12.68
N ASN A 3 43.00 -34.34 12.11
CA ASN A 3 42.55 -32.99 11.69
C ASN A 3 41.32 -33.03 10.77
N TRP A 4 41.22 -34.04 9.91
CA TRP A 4 40.07 -34.23 9.01
C TRP A 4 38.75 -34.47 9.75
N LYS A 5 38.78 -35.17 10.89
CA LYS A 5 37.57 -35.45 11.68
C LYS A 5 37.05 -34.18 12.34
N ALA A 6 37.95 -33.36 12.88
CA ALA A 6 37.59 -32.08 13.47
C ALA A 6 36.98 -31.13 12.43
N SER A 7 37.60 -30.99 11.26
CA SER A 7 37.06 -30.15 10.18
C SER A 7 35.69 -30.63 9.71
N PHE A 8 35.46 -31.95 9.62
CA PHE A 8 34.17 -32.52 9.23
C PHE A 8 33.05 -32.18 10.21
N PHE A 9 33.30 -32.30 11.53
CA PHE A 9 32.28 -31.94 12.52
C PHE A 9 32.01 -30.44 12.55
N VAL A 10 33.04 -29.60 12.38
CA VAL A 10 32.87 -28.14 12.32
C VAL A 10 32.04 -27.73 11.09
N THR A 11 32.33 -28.27 9.90
CA THR A 11 31.55 -27.97 8.70
C THR A 11 30.14 -28.53 8.79
N LEU A 12 29.95 -29.72 9.38
CA LEU A 12 28.62 -30.28 9.61
C LEU A 12 27.79 -29.39 10.53
N THR A 13 28.36 -28.92 11.65
CA THR A 13 27.66 -28.01 12.57
C THR A 13 27.33 -26.68 11.91
N LEU A 14 28.26 -26.11 11.14
CA LEU A 14 28.00 -24.88 10.38
C LEU A 14 26.92 -25.07 9.31
N LEU A 15 26.91 -26.20 8.62
CA LEU A 15 25.90 -26.53 7.62
C LEU A 15 24.51 -26.65 8.27
N VAL A 16 24.41 -27.39 9.38
CA VAL A 16 23.14 -27.54 10.10
C VAL A 16 22.68 -26.20 10.67
N GLY A 17 23.57 -25.45 11.32
CA GLY A 17 23.25 -24.15 11.90
C GLY A 17 22.82 -23.12 10.86
N SER A 18 23.50 -23.05 9.72
CA SER A 18 23.11 -22.14 8.63
C SER A 18 21.75 -22.50 8.04
N ASN A 19 21.46 -23.78 7.80
CA ASN A 19 20.16 -24.21 7.28
C ASN A 19 19.02 -23.91 8.28
N LEU A 20 19.23 -24.15 9.57
CA LEU A 20 18.25 -23.79 10.61
C LEU A 20 18.00 -22.28 10.67
N PHE A 21 19.06 -21.48 10.56
CA PHE A 21 18.94 -20.02 10.51
C PHE A 21 18.13 -19.54 9.30
N TRP A 22 18.41 -20.09 8.12
CA TRP A 22 17.66 -19.77 6.90
C TRP A 22 16.20 -20.21 6.97
N LEU A 23 15.94 -21.39 7.55
CA LEU A 23 14.58 -21.88 7.76
C LEU A 23 13.79 -20.95 8.68
N TYR A 24 14.37 -20.56 9.83
CA TYR A 24 13.74 -19.63 10.75
C TYR A 24 13.46 -18.26 10.09
N SER A 25 14.47 -17.72 9.38
CA SER A 25 14.34 -16.43 8.69
C SER A 25 13.27 -16.46 7.60
N ALA A 26 13.14 -17.58 6.87
CA ALA A 26 12.09 -17.75 5.87
C ALA A 26 10.69 -17.80 6.48
N ILE A 27 10.53 -18.48 7.62
CA ILE A 27 9.25 -18.53 8.35
C ILE A 27 8.87 -17.13 8.85
N ASP A 28 9.80 -16.43 9.48
CA ASP A 28 9.59 -15.08 10.01
C ASP A 28 9.23 -14.07 8.90
N ALA A 29 9.93 -14.14 7.77
CA ALA A 29 9.61 -13.33 6.60
C ALA A 29 8.22 -13.66 6.03
N GLY A 30 7.84 -14.94 5.97
CA GLY A 30 6.52 -15.37 5.49
C GLY A 30 5.37 -14.86 6.37
N ILE A 31 5.55 -14.92 7.69
CA ILE A 31 4.60 -14.38 8.68
C ILE A 31 4.50 -12.86 8.53
N THR A 32 5.63 -12.17 8.49
CA THR A 32 5.69 -10.71 8.33
C THR A 32 5.00 -10.26 7.04
N TYR A 33 5.26 -10.96 5.92
CA TYR A 33 4.62 -10.66 4.65
C TYR A 33 3.10 -10.83 4.72
N THR A 34 2.62 -11.87 5.41
CA THR A 34 1.18 -12.12 5.58
C THR A 34 0.53 -11.00 6.39
N TYR A 35 1.15 -10.58 7.50
CA TYR A 35 0.63 -9.46 8.30
C TYR A 35 0.66 -8.14 7.54
N GLN A 36 1.73 -7.87 6.78
CA GLN A 36 1.79 -6.70 5.92
C GLN A 36 0.69 -6.72 4.86
N GLN A 37 0.44 -7.88 4.25
CA GLN A 37 -0.60 -8.01 3.24
C GLN A 37 -1.99 -7.74 3.82
N VAL A 38 -2.33 -8.34 4.97
CA VAL A 38 -3.61 -8.07 5.65
C VAL A 38 -3.74 -6.59 6.00
N SER A 39 -2.69 -5.95 6.52
CA SER A 39 -2.72 -4.52 6.83
C SER A 39 -2.90 -3.64 5.59
N LEU A 40 -2.37 -4.05 4.44
CA LEU A 40 -2.54 -3.33 3.18
C LEU A 40 -3.95 -3.52 2.61
N ASP A 41 -4.50 -4.73 2.73
CA ASP A 41 -5.87 -5.05 2.32
C ASP A 41 -6.88 -4.25 3.17
N ASP A 42 -6.72 -4.23 4.50
CA ASP A 42 -7.56 -3.44 5.40
C ASP A 42 -7.47 -1.93 5.08
N LEU A 43 -6.27 -1.44 4.73
CA LEU A 43 -6.07 -0.04 4.33
C LEU A 43 -6.80 0.26 3.02
N ASN A 44 -6.67 -0.61 2.01
CA ASN A 44 -7.36 -0.47 0.73
C ASN A 44 -8.88 -0.49 0.90
N ASP A 45 -9.41 -1.36 1.75
CA ASP A 45 -10.85 -1.42 2.06
C ASP A 45 -11.33 -0.13 2.73
N ALA A 46 -10.55 0.41 3.68
CA ALA A 46 -10.86 1.69 4.30
C ALA A 46 -10.82 2.86 3.29
N HIS A 47 -9.83 2.89 2.40
CA HIS A 47 -9.76 3.88 1.33
C HIS A 47 -10.94 3.78 0.37
N SER A 48 -11.33 2.56 -0.03
CA SER A 48 -12.51 2.33 -0.88
C SER A 48 -13.79 2.78 -0.19
N PHE A 49 -13.96 2.45 1.09
CA PHE A 49 -15.12 2.88 1.88
C PHE A 49 -15.20 4.41 2.00
N LEU A 50 -14.08 5.07 2.28
CA LEU A 50 -14.02 6.54 2.35
C LEU A 50 -14.28 7.18 0.98
N GLY A 51 -13.70 6.63 -0.10
CA GLY A 51 -13.95 7.07 -1.47
C GLY A 51 -15.43 6.98 -1.82
N ASP A 52 -16.08 5.86 -1.52
CA ASP A 52 -17.53 5.66 -1.72
C ASP A 52 -18.37 6.64 -0.90
N LEU A 53 -17.96 6.94 0.33
CA LEU A 53 -18.64 7.91 1.18
C LEU A 53 -18.53 9.33 0.62
N VAL A 54 -17.34 9.70 0.12
CA VAL A 54 -17.12 10.97 -0.59
C VAL A 54 -17.94 11.04 -1.87
N VAL A 55 -18.01 9.97 -2.66
CA VAL A 55 -18.87 9.92 -3.87
C VAL A 55 -20.34 10.10 -3.48
N LYS A 56 -20.82 9.41 -2.43
CA LYS A 56 -22.22 9.50 -1.98
C LYS A 56 -22.58 10.90 -1.46
N GLY A 57 -21.71 11.52 -0.67
CA GLY A 57 -21.92 12.90 -0.19
C GLY A 57 -21.63 13.96 -1.25
N GLY A 58 -20.83 13.61 -2.26
CA GLY A 58 -20.34 14.47 -3.33
C GLY A 58 -21.23 14.53 -4.57
N LYS A 59 -22.36 13.80 -4.62
CA LYS A 59 -23.19 13.63 -5.83
C LYS A 59 -23.69 14.93 -6.45
N ASP A 60 -23.86 15.96 -5.63
CA ASP A 60 -24.38 17.26 -6.06
C ASP A 60 -23.26 18.28 -6.33
N TYR A 61 -22.01 17.91 -6.06
CA TYR A 61 -20.85 18.77 -6.31
C TYR A 61 -20.35 18.59 -7.74
N SER A 62 -20.10 19.72 -8.39
CA SER A 62 -19.45 19.74 -9.70
C SER A 62 -17.94 19.58 -9.57
N GLN A 63 -17.26 19.29 -10.68
CA GLN A 63 -15.80 19.23 -10.75
C GLN A 63 -15.13 20.51 -10.20
N LYS A 64 -15.71 21.68 -10.46
CA LYS A 64 -15.18 22.96 -9.98
C LYS A 64 -15.32 23.12 -8.47
N ASP A 65 -16.42 22.63 -7.90
CA ASP A 65 -16.65 22.72 -6.45
C ASP A 65 -15.67 21.83 -5.69
N ILE A 66 -15.46 20.59 -6.18
CA ILE A 66 -14.44 19.69 -5.62
C ILE A 66 -13.04 20.31 -5.75
N LEU A 67 -12.69 20.88 -6.91
CA LEU A 67 -11.42 21.57 -7.09
C LEU A 67 -11.23 22.73 -6.10
N HIS A 68 -12.29 23.50 -5.87
CA HIS A 68 -12.27 24.62 -4.92
C HIS A 68 -12.04 24.13 -3.49
N LEU A 69 -12.76 23.10 -3.06
CA LEU A 69 -12.61 22.49 -1.74
C LEU A 69 -11.19 21.91 -1.54
N VAL A 70 -10.66 21.22 -2.56
CA VAL A 70 -9.29 20.72 -2.53
C VAL A 70 -8.28 21.85 -2.36
N ARG A 71 -8.40 22.95 -3.14
CA ARG A 71 -7.50 24.10 -3.02
C ARG A 71 -7.64 24.82 -1.67
N GLN A 72 -8.83 24.82 -1.08
CA GLN A 72 -9.05 25.39 0.24
C GLN A 72 -8.37 24.57 1.34
N SER A 73 -8.45 23.24 1.27
CA SER A 73 -7.82 22.35 2.24
C SER A 73 -6.32 22.17 2.02
N TYR A 74 -5.87 22.16 0.76
CA TYR A 74 -4.48 21.93 0.35
C TYR A 74 -4.01 23.01 -0.64
N PRO A 75 -3.76 24.24 -0.17
CA PRO A 75 -3.47 25.38 -1.05
C PRO A 75 -2.16 25.24 -1.85
N ASN A 76 -1.22 24.44 -1.35
CA ASN A 76 0.08 24.22 -1.98
C ASN A 76 0.19 22.86 -2.69
N ALA A 77 -0.90 22.08 -2.78
CA ALA A 77 -0.87 20.79 -3.46
C ALA A 77 -0.74 20.98 -4.97
N PHE A 78 0.05 20.12 -5.60
CA PHE A 78 0.09 20.03 -7.05
C PHE A 78 -1.18 19.32 -7.53
N ILE A 79 -2.02 20.05 -8.25
CA ILE A 79 -3.30 19.56 -8.77
C ILE A 79 -3.20 19.48 -10.29
N VAL A 80 -3.51 18.30 -10.83
CA VAL A 80 -3.58 18.06 -12.27
C VAL A 80 -5.04 17.88 -12.66
N GLU A 81 -5.51 18.71 -13.59
CA GLU A 81 -6.81 18.57 -14.21
C GLU A 81 -6.61 17.91 -15.58
N ASP A 82 -7.11 16.68 -15.74
CA ASP A 82 -7.02 15.90 -16.98
C ASP A 82 -8.42 15.50 -17.44
N GLY A 83 -9.02 16.35 -18.28
CA GLY A 83 -10.38 16.14 -18.80
C GLY A 83 -11.41 15.97 -17.69
N ASN A 84 -11.87 14.73 -17.49
CA ASN A 84 -12.86 14.35 -16.50
C ASN A 84 -12.25 13.88 -15.17
N LYS A 85 -10.97 14.15 -14.92
CA LYS A 85 -10.25 13.75 -13.70
C LYS A 85 -9.61 14.95 -13.03
N ILE A 86 -9.60 14.92 -11.70
CA ILE A 86 -8.75 15.78 -10.88
C ILE A 86 -7.83 14.86 -10.09
N ILE A 87 -6.52 15.05 -10.24
CA ILE A 87 -5.50 14.28 -9.53
C ILE A 87 -4.81 15.23 -8.55
N VAL A 88 -4.78 14.84 -7.28
CA VAL A 88 -4.20 15.60 -6.19
C VAL A 88 -3.33 14.65 -5.38
N ASN A 89 -2.01 14.85 -5.41
CA ASN A 89 -1.07 13.90 -4.80
C ASN A 89 -1.33 12.47 -5.29
N ASN A 90 -1.75 11.56 -4.40
CA ASN A 90 -2.06 10.16 -4.70
C ASN A 90 -3.57 9.89 -4.80
N VAL A 91 -4.41 10.93 -4.81
CA VAL A 91 -5.87 10.80 -4.88
C VAL A 91 -6.37 11.24 -6.25
N THR A 92 -7.21 10.41 -6.88
CA THR A 92 -7.80 10.70 -8.19
C THR A 92 -9.32 10.75 -8.09
N PHE A 93 -9.88 11.92 -8.33
CA PHE A 93 -11.32 12.15 -8.46
C PHE A 93 -11.71 12.00 -9.92
N THR A 94 -12.65 11.09 -10.22
CA THR A 94 -13.16 10.86 -11.57
C THR A 94 -14.61 11.31 -11.67
N PHE A 95 -14.91 12.08 -12.71
CA PHE A 95 -16.22 12.65 -12.98
C PHE A 95 -16.85 12.02 -14.21
N GLU A 96 -18.13 11.68 -14.14
CA GLU A 96 -18.92 11.15 -15.26
C GLU A 96 -20.26 11.92 -15.31
N GLY A 97 -20.64 12.42 -16.49
CA GLY A 97 -21.85 13.25 -16.62
C GLY A 97 -21.82 14.54 -15.78
N GLY A 98 -20.62 15.05 -15.46
CA GLY A 98 -20.42 16.25 -14.64
C GLY A 98 -20.55 16.03 -13.12
N LYS A 99 -20.74 14.79 -12.67
CA LYS A 99 -20.85 14.41 -11.25
C LYS A 99 -19.69 13.53 -10.82
N LEU A 100 -19.35 13.58 -9.54
CA LEU A 100 -18.33 12.72 -8.97
C LEU A 100 -18.82 11.26 -9.03
N SER A 101 -18.06 10.41 -9.75
CA SER A 101 -18.39 9.00 -9.98
C SER A 101 -17.50 8.09 -9.13
N LYS A 102 -16.19 8.38 -9.06
CA LYS A 102 -15.23 7.55 -8.32
C LYS A 102 -14.12 8.38 -7.69
N VAL A 103 -13.59 7.90 -6.58
CA VAL A 103 -12.38 8.41 -5.93
C VAL A 103 -11.44 7.23 -5.68
N TYR A 104 -10.20 7.37 -6.13
CA TYR A 104 -9.12 6.41 -5.92
C TYR A 104 -8.04 7.04 -5.06
#